data_AF-A0A936VAG5-F1
#
_entry.id   AF-A0A936VAG5-F1
#
_cell.length_a   1.000
_cell.length_b   1.000
_cell.length_c   1.000
_cell.angle_alpha   90.00
_cell.angle_beta   90.00
_cell.angle_gamma   90.00
#
_symmetry.space_group_name_H-M   'P 1'
#
loop_
_entity.id
_entity.type
_entity.pdbx_description
1 polymer ?
#
loop_
_entity_poly.entity_id
_entity_poly.type
_entity_poly.pdbx_seq_one_letter_code
_entity_poly.pdbx_strand_id
1 'polypeptide(L)'
;MIEDEQYYAATKTNFLRTLAAAGDTDDIRERGRRSQGVERVLDIGCGIGQALYPLAVADGIMGVGVDVSEESLRIGRRSTSRSFPEARISFVRSMAESLPFEDESFDLVNCGLALPYWTMRGQSRKCRG
;
A
#
# COMPACT_ATOMS: atom_id res chain seq x y z
N MET A 1 0.65 21.60 -13.42
CA MET A 1 1.27 21.42 -12.08
C MET A 1 0.39 22.00 -10.95
N ILE A 2 -0.95 21.89 -11.02
CA ILE A 2 -1.90 22.32 -9.97
C ILE A 2 -2.70 21.13 -9.42
N GLU A 3 -2.64 19.99 -10.11
CA GLU A 3 -3.41 18.77 -9.77
C GLU A 3 -2.77 17.97 -8.63
N ASP A 4 -1.46 18.12 -8.41
CA ASP A 4 -0.72 17.38 -7.39
C ASP A 4 -1.17 17.76 -5.97
N GLU A 5 -1.34 19.05 -5.65
CA GLU A 5 -1.61 19.49 -4.28
C GLU A 5 -3.02 19.09 -3.79
N GLN A 6 -4.02 19.15 -4.67
CA GLN A 6 -5.38 18.72 -4.34
C GLN A 6 -5.51 17.20 -4.23
N TYR A 7 -4.91 16.44 -5.16
CA TYR A 7 -4.86 14.98 -5.09
C TYR A 7 -4.19 14.53 -3.79
N TYR A 8 -3.11 15.21 -3.43
CA TYR A 8 -2.32 14.89 -2.27
C TYR A 8 -3.01 15.29 -0.95
N ALA A 9 -3.70 16.43 -0.92
CA ALA A 9 -4.54 16.83 0.21
C ALA A 9 -5.72 15.87 0.40
N ALA A 10 -6.36 15.43 -0.68
CA ALA A 10 -7.43 14.43 -0.64
C ALA A 10 -6.92 13.06 -0.19
N THR A 11 -5.77 12.62 -0.70
CA THR A 11 -5.12 11.34 -0.33
C THR A 11 -4.68 11.35 1.13
N LYS A 12 -4.10 12.46 1.60
CA LYS A 12 -3.77 12.69 3.01
C LYS A 12 -5.03 12.72 3.88
N THR A 13 -6.11 13.35 3.44
CA THR A 13 -7.37 13.41 4.21
C THR A 13 -8.03 12.02 4.28
N ASN A 14 -8.10 11.31 3.16
CA ASN A 14 -8.58 9.93 3.11
C ASN A 14 -7.73 9.02 3.98
N PHE A 15 -6.41 9.19 3.99
CA PHE A 15 -5.55 8.43 4.87
C PHE A 15 -5.72 8.77 6.32
N LEU A 16 -5.72 10.05 6.69
CA LEU A 16 -5.96 10.46 8.07
C LEU A 16 -7.32 9.97 8.54
N ARG A 17 -8.33 9.89 7.65
CA ARG A 17 -9.62 9.24 7.94
C ARG A 17 -9.46 7.73 8.12
N THR A 18 -8.73 7.04 7.25
CA THR A 18 -8.43 5.61 7.42
C THR A 18 -7.68 5.35 8.72
N LEU A 19 -6.71 6.19 9.11
CA LEU A 19 -5.98 6.12 10.37
C LEU A 19 -6.88 6.40 11.58
N ALA A 20 -7.76 7.40 11.47
CA ALA A 20 -8.71 7.74 12.53
C ALA A 20 -9.77 6.64 12.71
N ALA A 21 -10.23 6.02 11.62
CA ALA A 21 -11.10 4.84 11.65
C ALA A 21 -10.34 3.59 12.16
N ALA A 22 -9.05 3.47 11.81
CA ALA A 22 -8.11 2.47 12.29
C ALA A 22 -7.73 2.60 13.78
N GLY A 23 -8.27 3.61 14.49
CA GLY A 23 -8.29 3.59 15.95
C GLY A 23 -9.04 2.37 16.51
N ASP A 24 -9.86 1.74 15.67
CA ASP A 24 -10.46 0.43 15.91
C ASP A 24 -9.69 -0.63 15.10
N THR A 25 -8.73 -1.30 15.74
CA THR A 25 -7.83 -2.27 15.07
C THR A 25 -8.60 -3.44 14.46
N ASP A 26 -9.85 -3.64 14.87
CA ASP A 26 -10.71 -4.72 14.42
C ASP A 26 -11.27 -4.50 12.99
N ASP A 27 -11.58 -3.27 12.55
CA ASP A 27 -11.98 -3.02 11.13
C ASP A 27 -10.80 -3.28 10.18
N ILE A 28 -9.58 -2.91 10.60
CA ILE A 28 -8.36 -3.20 9.84
C ILE A 28 -8.17 -4.71 9.70
N ARG A 29 -8.36 -5.45 10.80
CA ARG A 29 -8.27 -6.91 10.83
C ARG A 29 -9.30 -7.61 9.97
N GLU A 30 -10.53 -7.09 9.95
CA GLU A 30 -11.57 -7.62 9.05
C GLU A 30 -11.21 -7.46 7.58
N ARG A 31 -10.55 -6.35 7.21
CA ARG A 31 -10.08 -6.12 5.83
C ARG A 31 -8.91 -7.01 5.41
N GLY A 32 -8.01 -7.37 6.35
CA GLY A 32 -6.87 -8.26 6.08
C GLY A 32 -7.24 -9.74 5.86
N ARG A 33 -8.37 -10.20 6.43
CA ARG A 33 -8.75 -11.63 6.52
C ARG A 33 -8.88 -12.42 5.20
N ARG A 34 -8.61 -11.83 4.03
CA ARG A 34 -8.67 -12.45 2.69
C ARG A 34 -7.30 -12.85 2.11
N SER A 35 -6.20 -12.68 2.84
CA SER A 35 -4.81 -12.82 2.33
C SER A 35 -4.14 -14.19 2.61
N GLN A 36 -4.90 -15.27 2.77
CA GLN A 36 -4.35 -16.58 3.19
C GLN A 36 -3.20 -17.04 2.27
N GLY A 37 -2.02 -17.27 2.86
CA GLY A 37 -0.81 -17.72 2.15
C GLY A 37 0.01 -16.62 1.45
N VAL A 38 -0.32 -15.35 1.65
CA VAL A 38 0.48 -14.20 1.19
C VAL A 38 1.39 -13.75 2.34
N GLU A 39 2.69 -13.61 2.08
CA GLU A 39 3.67 -13.14 3.07
C GLU A 39 4.30 -11.80 2.68
N ARG A 40 4.43 -11.55 1.36
CA ARG A 40 5.10 -10.38 0.79
C ARG A 40 4.25 -9.73 -0.30
N VAL A 41 3.99 -8.44 -0.15
CA VAL A 41 3.18 -7.63 -1.08
C VAL A 41 3.99 -6.45 -1.59
N LEU A 42 3.95 -6.23 -2.91
CA LEU A 42 4.43 -5.01 -3.55
C LEU A 42 3.23 -4.14 -3.96
N ASP A 43 3.24 -2.86 -3.64
CA ASP A 43 2.23 -1.89 -4.09
C ASP A 43 2.90 -0.81 -4.95
N ILE A 44 2.58 -0.79 -6.24
CA ILE A 44 3.13 0.14 -7.24
C ILE A 44 2.21 1.36 -7.37
N GLY A 45 2.78 2.56 -7.23
CA GLY A 45 2.00 3.79 -7.07
C GLY A 45 1.33 3.86 -5.71
N CYS A 46 2.03 3.44 -4.66
CA CYS A 46 1.45 3.25 -3.33
C CYS A 46 1.00 4.57 -2.66
N GLY A 47 1.46 5.72 -3.17
CA GLY A 47 1.38 7.00 -2.49
C GLY A 47 1.90 6.88 -1.07
N ILE A 48 1.03 7.15 -0.11
CA ILE A 48 1.31 7.10 1.34
C ILE A 48 1.09 5.71 1.97
N GLY A 49 0.80 4.67 1.16
CA GLY A 49 0.74 3.27 1.57
C GLY A 49 -0.64 2.74 1.98
N GLN A 50 -1.75 3.35 1.51
CA GLN A 50 -3.11 3.04 1.99
C GLN A 50 -3.47 1.55 1.92
N ALA A 51 -3.10 0.89 0.84
CA ALA A 51 -3.42 -0.51 0.62
C ALA A 51 -2.55 -1.45 1.47
N LEU A 52 -1.37 -1.00 1.91
CA LEU A 52 -0.42 -1.81 2.65
C LEU A 52 -0.73 -1.87 4.15
N TYR A 53 -1.31 -0.81 4.74
CA TYR A 53 -1.58 -0.79 6.19
C TYR A 53 -2.47 -1.93 6.67
N PRO A 54 -3.62 -2.23 6.02
CA PRO A 54 -4.47 -3.29 6.51
C PRO A 54 -3.78 -4.65 6.49
N LEU A 55 -3.03 -4.94 5.43
CA LEU A 55 -2.30 -6.20 5.27
C LEU A 55 -1.19 -6.33 6.34
N ALA A 56 -0.43 -5.26 6.55
CA ALA A 56 0.67 -5.27 7.51
C ALA A 56 0.20 -5.32 8.97
N VAL A 57 -0.89 -4.62 9.31
CA VAL A 57 -1.40 -4.54 10.68
C VAL A 57 -2.27 -5.75 11.04
N ALA A 58 -3.12 -6.21 10.12
CA ALA A 58 -4.04 -7.32 10.36
C ALA A 58 -3.36 -8.68 10.30
N ASP A 59 -2.63 -8.91 9.21
CA ASP A 59 -2.12 -10.22 8.83
C ASP A 59 -0.62 -10.33 9.10
N GLY A 60 0.01 -9.23 9.56
CA GLY A 60 1.44 -9.14 9.75
C GLY A 60 2.23 -9.18 8.45
N ILE A 61 1.60 -9.05 7.28
CA ILE A 61 2.25 -9.20 5.97
C ILE A 61 3.36 -8.16 5.75
N MET A 62 4.45 -8.56 5.09
CA MET A 62 5.49 -7.62 4.68
C MET A 62 5.03 -6.83 3.44
N GLY A 63 4.90 -5.53 3.59
CA GLY A 63 4.53 -4.61 2.51
C GLY A 63 5.71 -3.80 2.00
N VAL A 64 5.86 -3.69 0.68
CA VAL A 64 6.77 -2.73 0.04
C VAL A 64 5.94 -1.82 -0.85
N GLY A 65 5.99 -0.51 -0.59
CA GLY A 65 5.34 0.50 -1.40
C GLY A 65 6.35 1.20 -2.31
N VAL A 66 6.03 1.31 -3.59
CA VAL A 66 6.79 2.08 -4.58
C VAL A 66 5.98 3.26 -5.06
N ASP A 67 6.58 4.44 -5.08
CA ASP A 67 5.99 5.64 -5.67
C ASP A 67 7.08 6.57 -6.21
N VAL A 68 6.75 7.37 -7.22
CA VAL A 68 7.68 8.37 -7.79
C VAL A 68 7.80 9.61 -6.91
N SER A 69 6.77 9.91 -6.11
CA SER A 69 6.69 11.05 -5.21
C SER A 69 7.41 10.77 -3.89
N GLU A 70 8.59 11.35 -3.70
CA GLU A 70 9.30 11.27 -2.42
C GLU A 70 8.49 11.90 -1.28
N GLU A 71 7.66 12.90 -1.58
CA GLU A 71 6.77 13.50 -0.59
C GLU A 71 5.79 12.46 -0.06
N SER A 72 5.13 11.71 -0.96
CA SER A 72 4.21 10.59 -0.63
C SER A 72 4.90 9.63 0.34
N LEU A 73 6.06 9.15 -0.06
CA LEU A 73 6.81 8.17 0.71
C LEU A 73 7.21 8.73 2.09
N ARG A 74 7.62 10.00 2.17
CA ARG A 74 7.96 10.64 3.45
C ARG A 74 6.77 10.70 4.40
N ILE A 75 5.57 11.00 3.91
CA ILE A 75 4.36 10.98 4.73
C ILE A 75 4.00 9.56 5.14
N GLY A 76 4.04 8.60 4.21
CA GLY A 76 3.78 7.19 4.48
C GLY A 76 4.70 6.65 5.58
N ARG A 77 6.01 6.84 5.45
CA ARG A 77 7.00 6.45 6.47
C ARG A 77 6.68 7.05 7.85
N ARG A 78 6.43 8.37 7.90
CA ARG A 78 6.15 9.08 9.15
C ARG A 78 4.84 8.61 9.81
N SER A 79 3.80 8.35 9.03
CA SER A 79 2.53 7.87 9.57
C SER A 79 2.62 6.42 10.03
N THR A 80 3.30 5.56 9.27
CA THR A 80 3.58 4.17 9.66
C THR A 80 4.29 4.14 11.01
N SER A 81 5.42 4.86 11.13
CA SER A 81 6.23 4.82 12.35
C SER A 81 5.52 5.38 13.59
N ARG A 82 4.54 6.28 13.41
CA ARG A 82 3.82 6.92 14.52
C ARG A 82 2.55 6.17 14.92
N SER A 83 1.80 5.64 13.96
CA SER A 83 0.50 5.03 14.21
C SER A 83 0.56 3.51 14.28
N PHE A 84 1.51 2.88 13.58
CA PHE A 84 1.64 1.42 13.50
C PHE A 84 3.12 1.00 13.56
N PRO A 85 3.79 1.17 14.70
CA PRO A 85 5.22 0.86 14.83
C PRO A 85 5.56 -0.62 14.53
N GLU A 86 4.62 -1.53 14.73
CA GLU A 86 4.77 -2.97 14.45
C GLU A 86 4.50 -3.35 12.99
N ALA A 87 4.00 -2.42 12.16
CA ALA A 87 3.67 -2.72 10.77
C ALA A 87 4.95 -2.90 9.93
N ARG A 88 5.04 -4.03 9.23
CA ARG A 88 6.19 -4.38 8.39
C ARG A 88 6.09 -3.75 7.00
N ILE A 89 6.15 -2.41 6.93
CA ILE A 89 6.02 -1.65 5.67
C ILE A 89 7.32 -0.90 5.34
N SER A 90 7.81 -1.07 4.12
CA SER A 90 8.93 -0.31 3.54
C SER A 90 8.47 0.54 2.36
N PHE A 91 9.14 1.68 2.15
CA PHE A 91 8.80 2.65 1.09
C PHE A 91 10.02 2.96 0.23
N VAL A 92 9.93 2.67 -1.07
CA VAL A 92 11.01 2.79 -2.04
C VAL A 92 10.61 3.79 -3.13
N ARG A 93 11.47 4.77 -3.40
CA ARG A 93 11.26 5.67 -4.53
C ARG A 93 11.74 4.99 -5.81
N SER A 94 10.82 4.70 -6.71
CA SER A 94 11.17 4.22 -8.06
C SER A 94 10.03 4.46 -9.04
N MET A 95 10.36 4.32 -10.33
CA MET A 95 9.38 4.23 -11.41
C MET A 95 8.90 2.78 -11.55
N ALA A 96 7.67 2.59 -12.02
CA ALA A 96 7.07 1.27 -12.20
C ALA A 96 7.82 0.45 -13.27
N GLU A 97 8.43 1.13 -14.24
CA GLU A 97 9.17 0.56 -15.36
C GLU A 97 10.59 0.11 -14.97
N SER A 98 11.08 0.48 -13.78
CA SER A 98 12.44 0.19 -13.33
C SER A 98 12.45 -0.15 -11.84
N LEU A 99 11.80 -1.26 -11.49
CA LEU A 99 11.71 -1.72 -10.11
C LEU A 99 13.06 -2.30 -9.63
N PRO A 100 13.56 -1.90 -8.45
CA PRO A 100 14.84 -2.37 -7.91
C PRO A 100 14.66 -3.69 -7.13
N PHE A 101 13.93 -4.65 -7.70
CA PHE A 101 13.64 -5.93 -7.08
C PHE A 101 13.95 -7.07 -8.04
N GLU A 102 14.33 -8.21 -7.49
CA GLU A 102 14.47 -9.45 -8.25
C GLU A 102 13.10 -9.97 -8.69
N ASP A 103 13.07 -10.71 -9.80
CA ASP A 103 11.87 -11.40 -10.25
C ASP A 103 11.38 -12.39 -9.18
N GLU A 104 10.06 -12.63 -9.15
CA GLU A 104 9.41 -13.57 -8.21
C GLU A 104 9.66 -13.29 -6.71
N SER A 105 10.04 -12.05 -6.35
CA SER A 105 10.31 -11.64 -4.97
C SER A 105 9.06 -11.33 -4.12
N PHE A 106 7.87 -11.26 -4.73
CA PHE A 106 6.61 -10.95 -4.05
C PHE A 106 5.52 -11.96 -4.39
N ASP A 107 4.67 -12.27 -3.42
CA ASP A 107 3.57 -13.22 -3.59
C ASP A 107 2.34 -12.55 -4.23
N LEU A 108 2.22 -11.23 -4.02
CA LEU A 108 1.17 -10.39 -4.57
C LEU A 108 1.74 -9.03 -4.99
N VAL A 109 1.35 -8.57 -6.18
CA VAL A 109 1.65 -7.22 -6.66
C VAL A 109 0.33 -6.48 -6.85
N ASN A 110 0.17 -5.35 -6.18
CA ASN A 110 -0.91 -4.40 -6.36
C ASN A 110 -0.43 -3.23 -7.22
N CYS A 111 -1.31 -2.75 -8.11
CA CYS A 111 -1.09 -1.57 -8.91
C CYS A 111 -2.43 -0.84 -9.00
N GLY A 112 -2.72 -0.03 -7.99
CA GLY A 112 -4.11 0.23 -7.60
C GLY A 112 -4.47 1.65 -7.22
N LEU A 113 -3.84 2.69 -7.77
CA LEU A 113 -4.35 4.09 -7.69
C LEU A 113 -4.12 4.92 -8.98
N ALA A 114 -4.16 4.28 -10.15
CA ALA A 114 -4.43 4.97 -11.44
C ALA A 114 -5.89 4.81 -11.92
N LEU A 115 -6.74 4.02 -11.26
CA LEU A 115 -8.12 3.76 -11.73
C LEU A 115 -9.13 3.61 -10.57
N PRO A 116 -10.17 4.45 -10.45
CA PRO A 116 -11.20 4.36 -9.40
C PRO A 116 -12.31 3.30 -9.65
N TYR A 117 -12.16 2.34 -10.57
CA TYR A 117 -13.23 1.37 -10.90
C TYR A 117 -12.73 -0.03 -11.27
N TRP A 118 -12.15 -0.77 -10.33
CA TRP A 118 -12.09 -2.23 -10.51
C TRP A 118 -12.60 -3.00 -9.30
N THR A 119 -13.92 -3.23 -9.30
CA THR A 119 -14.42 -4.55 -8.90
C THR A 119 -13.86 -5.57 -9.90
N MET A 120 -12.79 -6.27 -9.55
CA MET A 120 -12.45 -7.54 -10.21
C MET A 120 -12.69 -8.68 -9.23
N ARG A 121 -13.81 -9.36 -9.44
CA ARG A 121 -13.86 -10.80 -9.25
C ARG A 121 -12.93 -11.42 -10.30
N GLY A 122 -11.79 -11.97 -9.87
CA GLY A 122 -11.00 -12.93 -10.64
C GLY A 122 -9.99 -12.37 -11.66
N GLN A 123 -8.71 -12.30 -11.27
CA GLN A 123 -7.66 -13.20 -11.79
C GLN A 123 -6.33 -12.84 -11.12
N SER A 124 -6.02 -13.54 -10.03
CA SER A 124 -4.65 -13.73 -9.58
C SER A 124 -3.93 -14.52 -10.68
N ARG A 125 -2.99 -13.90 -11.39
CA ARG A 125 -2.06 -14.66 -12.23
C ARG A 125 -0.76 -14.78 -11.49
N LYS A 126 -0.34 -16.02 -11.23
CA LYS A 126 1.09 -16.33 -11.14
C LYS A 126 1.67 -15.99 -12.51
N CYS A 127 2.42 -14.90 -12.61
CA CYS A 127 3.32 -14.73 -13.74
C CYS A 127 4.43 -15.77 -13.56
N ARG A 128 4.28 -16.91 -14.24
CA ARG A 128 5.40 -17.79 -14.55
C ARG A 128 5.90 -17.40 -15.94
N GLY A 129 7.17 -17.05 -16.04
CA GLY A 129 7.91 -16.87 -17.28
C GLY A 129 9.28 -17.47 -17.11
#